data_AF-A0A4U5Q448-F1
#
_entry.id   AF-A0A4U5Q448-F1
#
_cell.length_a   1.000
_cell.length_b   1.000
_cell.length_c   1.000
_cell.angle_alpha   90.00
_cell.angle_beta   90.00
_cell.angle_gamma   90.00
#
_symmetry.space_group_name_H-M   'P 1'
#
loop_
_entity.id
_entity.type
_entity.pdbx_description
1 polymer ?
#
loop_
_entity_poly.entity_id
_entity_poly.type
_entity_poly.pdbx_seq_one_letter_code
_entity_poly.pdbx_strand_id
1 'polypeptide(L)'
;MAAEIYSNINTVNPRHGVKQPKYPWSDGPEYITQCPIQPGGKFSQKVIFSEEEGTLWWHAHSDWTRATVYGAIVIYPNKGTKYPFPTPHADVPIILGEWWKKDIFEIFDEFRASGADPNVSDAYTINGQPGDLYNCSKSGTMPLYNCLYFLFYFCLIFL
;
A
#
# COMPACT_ATOMS: atom_id res chain seq x y z
N MET A 1 6.91 -18.36 -7.85
CA MET A 1 6.68 -18.29 -6.39
C MET A 1 5.23 -17.87 -6.20
N ALA A 2 4.41 -18.63 -5.46
CA ALA A 2 3.03 -18.24 -5.16
C ALA A 2 3.02 -17.62 -3.75
N ALA A 3 2.55 -16.38 -3.63
CA ALA A 3 2.26 -15.78 -2.33
C ALA A 3 0.75 -15.90 -2.10
N GLU A 4 0.33 -16.55 -1.02
CA GLU A 4 -1.05 -16.51 -0.56
C GLU A 4 -1.22 -15.27 0.31
N ILE A 5 -2.06 -14.33 -0.12
CA ILE A 5 -2.41 -13.12 0.65
C ILE A 5 -3.84 -13.28 1.14
N TYR A 6 -4.02 -13.32 2.47
CA TYR A 6 -5.32 -13.35 3.13
C TYR A 6 -5.73 -11.92 3.50
N SER A 7 -6.76 -11.38 2.84
CA SER A 7 -7.37 -10.08 3.17
C SER A 7 -8.81 -10.29 3.63
N ASN A 8 -9.20 -9.66 4.75
CA ASN A 8 -10.58 -9.60 5.25
C ASN A 8 -11.31 -8.32 4.82
N ILE A 9 -10.73 -7.53 3.91
CA ILE A 9 -11.29 -6.27 3.40
C ILE A 9 -11.47 -6.41 1.88
N ASN A 10 -12.55 -5.81 1.37
CA ASN A 10 -13.19 -5.98 0.04
C ASN A 10 -12.35 -5.68 -1.21
N THR A 11 -11.03 -5.76 -1.16
CA THR A 11 -10.21 -5.10 -2.17
C THR A 11 -9.03 -5.94 -2.61
N VAL A 12 -9.01 -6.23 -3.91
CA VAL A 12 -7.85 -6.81 -4.58
C VAL A 12 -6.70 -5.82 -4.60
N ASN A 13 -5.51 -6.42 -4.55
CA ASN A 13 -4.23 -5.84 -4.29
C ASN A 13 -3.42 -5.61 -5.58
N PRO A 14 -3.53 -4.45 -6.24
CA PRO A 14 -2.57 -3.92 -7.19
C PRO A 14 -1.16 -4.10 -6.72
N ARG A 15 -0.39 -4.82 -7.53
CA ARG A 15 1.06 -4.87 -7.37
C ARG A 15 1.64 -3.83 -8.30
N HIS A 16 1.81 -2.63 -7.77
CA HIS A 16 2.37 -1.55 -8.54
C HIS A 16 3.80 -1.92 -8.96
N GLY A 17 3.99 -2.06 -10.27
CA GLY A 17 5.28 -2.41 -10.89
C GLY A 17 5.50 -3.88 -11.22
N VAL A 18 4.57 -4.81 -10.90
CA VAL A 18 4.64 -6.20 -11.39
C VAL A 18 3.98 -6.29 -12.77
N LYS A 19 4.72 -6.73 -13.79
CA LYS A 19 4.26 -6.75 -15.20
C LYS A 19 3.10 -7.69 -15.48
N GLN A 20 2.90 -8.74 -14.68
CA GLN A 20 1.86 -9.76 -14.86
C GLN A 20 1.72 -10.27 -16.31
N PRO A 21 2.80 -10.79 -16.93
CA PRO A 21 2.83 -11.08 -18.36
C PRO A 21 1.74 -12.07 -18.76
N LYS A 22 0.85 -11.62 -19.65
CA LYS A 22 -0.30 -12.40 -20.17
C LYS A 22 -1.28 -12.85 -19.06
N TYR A 23 -1.29 -12.20 -17.90
CA TYR A 23 -2.13 -12.60 -16.76
C TYR A 23 -2.81 -11.41 -16.07
N PRO A 24 -3.69 -10.67 -16.78
CA PRO A 24 -4.34 -9.48 -16.24
C PRO A 24 -5.36 -9.81 -15.12
N TRP A 25 -5.83 -11.04 -15.03
CA TRP A 25 -6.88 -11.47 -14.09
C TRP A 25 -6.51 -11.32 -12.61
N SER A 26 -5.24 -11.12 -12.29
CA SER A 26 -4.75 -10.87 -10.92
C SER A 26 -3.98 -9.55 -10.84
N ASP A 27 -4.27 -8.62 -11.74
CA ASP A 27 -3.68 -7.28 -11.70
C ASP A 27 -4.38 -6.43 -10.63
N GLY A 28 -5.72 -6.44 -10.61
CA GLY A 28 -6.51 -5.95 -9.47
C GLY A 28 -7.30 -4.65 -9.63
N PRO A 29 -7.05 -3.75 -10.60
CA PRO A 29 -7.86 -2.55 -10.78
C PRO A 29 -9.36 -2.83 -10.91
N GLU A 30 -10.12 -2.24 -9.97
CA GLU A 30 -11.57 -2.41 -9.89
C GLU A 30 -12.25 -1.90 -11.16
N TYR A 31 -13.19 -2.68 -11.69
CA TYR A 31 -13.92 -2.44 -12.94
C TYR A 31 -13.07 -2.38 -14.21
N ILE A 32 -11.76 -2.64 -14.13
CA ILE A 32 -10.88 -2.76 -15.30
C ILE A 32 -10.52 -4.22 -15.55
N THR A 33 -9.87 -4.87 -14.57
CA THR A 33 -9.44 -6.28 -14.71
C THR A 33 -10.33 -7.24 -13.94
N GLN A 34 -11.15 -6.72 -13.02
CA GLN A 34 -12.05 -7.53 -12.20
C GLN A 34 -13.15 -6.70 -11.52
N CYS A 35 -14.21 -7.39 -11.09
CA CYS A 35 -15.19 -6.83 -10.15
C CYS A 35 -14.62 -6.77 -8.71
N PRO A 36 -15.17 -5.90 -7.84
CA PRO A 36 -14.81 -5.87 -6.43
C PRO A 36 -15.15 -7.18 -5.71
N ILE A 37 -14.32 -7.54 -4.72
CA ILE A 37 -14.60 -8.67 -3.83
C ILE A 37 -15.62 -8.19 -2.81
N GLN A 38 -16.78 -8.84 -2.79
CA GLN A 38 -17.83 -8.52 -1.84
C GLN A 38 -17.44 -8.91 -0.39
N PRO A 39 -18.03 -8.28 0.64
CA PRO A 39 -17.86 -8.69 2.03
C PRO A 39 -18.07 -10.20 2.22
N GLY A 40 -17.11 -10.86 2.86
CA GLY A 40 -17.12 -12.33 3.05
C GLY A 40 -16.74 -13.15 1.80
N GLY A 41 -16.58 -12.49 0.66
CA GLY A 41 -16.01 -13.06 -0.56
C GLY A 41 -14.52 -13.38 -0.41
N LYS A 42 -14.04 -14.29 -1.24
CA LYS A 42 -12.63 -14.68 -1.28
C LYS A 42 -12.15 -14.71 -2.72
N PHE A 43 -10.90 -14.29 -2.91
CA PHE A 43 -10.24 -14.37 -4.20
C PHE A 43 -8.79 -14.77 -3.99
N SER A 44 -8.32 -15.71 -4.80
CA SER A 44 -6.91 -16.09 -4.82
C SER A 44 -6.23 -15.37 -5.97
N GLN A 45 -5.17 -14.64 -5.65
CA GLN A 45 -4.40 -13.89 -6.63
C GLN A 45 -3.12 -14.65 -7.00
N LYS A 46 -2.84 -14.73 -8.30
CA LYS A 46 -1.55 -15.22 -8.77
C LYS A 46 -0.59 -14.04 -9.00
N VAL A 47 0.61 -14.18 -8.47
CA VAL A 47 1.72 -13.24 -8.68
C VAL A 47 2.75 -13.86 -9.61
N ILE A 48 2.97 -13.24 -10.76
CA ILE A 48 4.00 -13.66 -11.71
C ILE A 48 5.08 -12.58 -11.75
N PHE A 49 6.13 -12.78 -10.95
CA PHE A 49 7.38 -12.03 -11.09
C PHE A 49 8.15 -12.53 -12.31
N SER A 50 8.73 -11.59 -13.04
CA SER A 50 9.43 -11.78 -14.30
C SER A 50 10.86 -11.23 -14.19
N GLU A 51 11.07 -9.99 -14.62
CA GLU A 51 12.38 -9.31 -14.61
C GLU A 51 12.54 -8.35 -13.44
N GLU A 52 11.52 -8.22 -12.59
CA GLU A 52 11.56 -7.31 -11.45
C GLU A 52 12.55 -7.82 -10.38
N GLU A 53 13.47 -6.94 -9.96
CA GLU A 53 14.40 -7.12 -8.85
C GLU A 53 14.51 -5.78 -8.11
N GLY A 54 14.43 -5.78 -6.78
CA GLY A 54 14.41 -4.57 -5.95
C GLY A 54 13.10 -4.40 -5.18
N THR A 55 12.70 -3.14 -4.97
CA THR A 55 11.52 -2.81 -4.15
C THR A 55 10.35 -2.40 -5.03
N LEU A 56 9.25 -3.13 -4.89
CA LEU A 56 7.92 -2.77 -5.37
C LEU A 56 7.00 -2.54 -4.17
N TRP A 57 5.72 -2.30 -4.43
CA TRP A 57 4.73 -2.18 -3.40
C TRP A 57 3.38 -2.68 -3.90
N TRP A 58 2.48 -2.89 -2.95
CA TRP A 58 1.15 -3.38 -3.17
C TRP A 58 0.16 -2.47 -2.47
N HIS A 59 -1.01 -2.26 -3.05
CA HIS A 59 -2.06 -1.45 -2.44
C HIS A 59 -3.43 -1.84 -2.97
N ALA A 60 -4.51 -1.53 -2.25
CA ALA A 60 -5.87 -1.72 -2.77
C ALA A 60 -6.17 -0.84 -4.00
N HIS A 61 -6.99 -1.31 -4.96
CA HIS A 61 -7.42 -0.52 -6.13
C HIS A 61 -8.90 -0.15 -6.18
N SER A 62 -9.62 -0.20 -5.06
CA SER A 62 -10.99 0.28 -4.98
C SER A 62 -11.03 1.60 -4.25
N ASP A 63 -11.64 2.58 -4.88
CA ASP A 63 -11.80 3.94 -4.38
C ASP A 63 -10.51 4.45 -3.72
N TRP A 64 -10.63 4.96 -2.49
CA TRP A 64 -9.53 5.49 -1.71
C TRP A 64 -8.99 4.48 -0.70
N THR A 65 -9.32 3.18 -0.83
CA THR A 65 -8.91 2.15 0.14
C THR A 65 -7.39 1.96 0.23
N ARG A 66 -6.64 2.32 -0.82
CA ARG A 66 -5.16 2.38 -0.80
C ARG A 66 -4.62 3.29 0.31
N ALA A 67 -5.50 4.14 0.83
CA ALA A 67 -5.25 4.90 2.03
C ALA A 67 -4.69 4.01 3.14
N THR A 68 -5.30 2.88 3.42
CA THR A 68 -4.93 2.08 4.60
C THR A 68 -4.41 0.71 4.25
N VAL A 69 -4.75 0.24 3.06
CA VAL A 69 -4.46 -1.11 2.59
C VAL A 69 -3.34 -1.02 1.56
N TYR A 70 -2.10 -1.12 2.04
CA TYR A 70 -0.89 -1.13 1.24
C TYR A 70 0.30 -1.75 2.00
N GLY A 71 1.38 -2.04 1.28
CA GLY A 71 2.62 -2.55 1.86
C GLY A 71 3.74 -2.70 0.84
N ALA A 72 4.96 -2.94 1.31
CA ALA A 72 6.11 -3.15 0.45
C ALA A 72 6.17 -4.58 -0.10
N ILE A 73 6.77 -4.73 -1.29
CA ILE A 73 7.21 -6.00 -1.87
C ILE A 73 8.70 -5.90 -2.10
N VAL A 74 9.48 -6.76 -1.47
CA VAL A 74 10.94 -6.83 -1.68
C VAL A 74 11.26 -8.08 -2.50
N ILE A 75 11.89 -7.88 -3.66
CA ILE A 75 12.31 -8.94 -4.57
C ILE A 75 13.83 -8.98 -4.54
N TYR A 76 14.36 -10.01 -3.87
CA TYR A 76 15.80 -10.23 -3.79
C TYR A 76 16.36 -10.77 -5.12
N PRO A 77 17.68 -10.63 -5.34
CA PRO A 77 18.36 -11.24 -6.46
C PRO A 77 18.10 -12.75 -6.52
N ASN A 78 18.00 -13.27 -7.73
CA ASN A 78 17.85 -14.69 -7.97
C ASN A 78 18.95 -15.51 -7.27
N LYS A 79 18.63 -16.76 -6.91
CA LYS A 79 19.62 -17.66 -6.31
C LYS A 79 20.85 -17.77 -7.23
N GLY A 80 22.02 -17.40 -6.71
CA GLY A 80 23.27 -17.43 -7.46
C GLY A 80 23.66 -16.11 -8.13
N THR A 81 22.79 -15.09 -8.12
CA THR A 81 23.16 -13.72 -8.47
C THR A 81 23.43 -12.89 -7.21
N LYS A 82 24.03 -11.72 -7.39
CA LYS A 82 24.32 -10.77 -6.31
C LYS A 82 23.85 -9.39 -6.74
N TYR A 83 23.60 -8.54 -5.76
CA TYR A 83 23.44 -7.12 -6.02
C TYR A 83 24.63 -6.55 -6.79
N PRO A 84 24.43 -5.50 -7.61
CA PRO A 84 25.53 -4.77 -8.25
C PRO A 84 26.34 -3.91 -7.25
N PHE A 85 26.03 -4.01 -5.96
CA PHE A 85 26.67 -3.32 -4.83
C PHE A 85 26.95 -4.31 -3.68
N PRO A 86 27.81 -3.97 -2.70
CA PRO A 86 28.05 -4.83 -1.54
C PRO A 86 26.76 -5.17 -0.79
N THR A 87 26.62 -6.43 -0.34
CA THR A 87 25.44 -6.85 0.40
C THR A 87 25.23 -5.96 1.64
N PRO A 88 24.08 -5.31 1.78
CA PRO A 88 23.81 -4.45 2.91
C PRO A 88 23.77 -5.26 4.21
N HIS A 89 24.10 -4.61 5.33
CA HIS A 89 23.95 -5.24 6.64
C HIS A 89 22.47 -5.49 6.97
N ALA A 90 21.60 -4.56 6.58
CA ALA A 90 20.17 -4.63 6.85
C ALA A 90 19.40 -3.92 5.74
N ASP A 91 18.21 -4.46 5.44
CA ASP A 91 17.23 -3.87 4.55
C ASP A 91 16.00 -3.46 5.38
N VAL A 92 15.67 -2.17 5.39
CA VAL A 92 14.55 -1.63 6.16
C VAL A 92 13.59 -0.91 5.22
N PRO A 93 12.37 -1.41 5.02
CA PRO A 93 11.35 -0.69 4.26
C PRO A 93 11.00 0.63 4.95
N ILE A 94 11.06 1.72 4.20
CA ILE A 94 10.57 3.04 4.61
C ILE A 94 9.38 3.37 3.73
N ILE A 95 8.18 3.25 4.31
CA ILE A 95 6.93 3.52 3.63
C ILE A 95 6.42 4.87 4.10
N LEU A 96 6.50 5.87 3.24
CA LEU A 96 5.87 7.15 3.52
C LEU A 96 4.35 7.00 3.43
N GLY A 97 3.61 7.95 3.98
CA GLY A 97 2.17 7.96 3.89
C GLY A 97 1.59 9.30 4.32
N GLU A 98 0.29 9.41 4.22
CA GLU A 98 -0.53 10.48 4.75
C GLU A 98 -1.40 9.91 5.88
N TRP A 99 -2.22 10.72 6.54
CA TRP A 99 -3.18 10.27 7.54
C TRP A 99 -4.29 11.30 7.70
N TRP A 100 -5.54 10.83 7.84
CA TRP A 100 -6.70 11.66 8.14
C TRP A 100 -7.34 11.20 9.44
N LYS A 101 -7.83 12.16 10.23
CA LYS A 101 -8.68 11.88 11.41
C LYS A 101 -10.06 11.40 11.01
N LYS A 102 -10.56 11.91 9.89
CA LYS A 102 -11.87 11.56 9.34
C LYS A 102 -11.75 10.25 8.55
N ASP A 103 -12.83 9.47 8.54
CA ASP A 103 -12.90 8.27 7.73
C ASP A 103 -12.70 8.62 6.24
N ILE A 104 -11.85 7.84 5.57
CA ILE A 104 -11.44 8.12 4.20
C ILE A 104 -12.62 8.01 3.21
N PHE A 105 -13.59 7.14 3.49
CA PHE A 105 -14.78 7.00 2.66
C PHE A 105 -15.73 8.19 2.84
N GLU A 106 -15.81 8.76 4.04
CA GLU A 106 -16.57 10.01 4.24
C GLU A 106 -15.94 11.18 3.47
N ILE A 107 -14.61 11.31 3.49
CA ILE A 107 -13.90 12.32 2.70
C ILE A 107 -14.15 12.11 1.20
N PHE A 108 -14.05 10.86 0.75
CA PHE A 108 -14.29 10.49 -0.65
C PHE A 108 -15.72 10.79 -1.10
N ASP A 109 -16.72 10.47 -0.28
CA ASP A 109 -18.12 10.75 -0.59
C ASP A 109 -18.41 12.26 -0.62
N GLU A 110 -17.84 13.04 0.28
CA GLU A 110 -17.95 14.51 0.27
C GLU A 110 -17.30 15.13 -0.97
N PHE A 111 -16.09 14.68 -1.31
CA PHE A 111 -15.41 15.06 -2.54
C PHE A 111 -16.29 14.78 -3.76
N ARG A 112 -16.80 13.54 -3.86
CA ARG A 112 -17.65 13.10 -4.98
C ARG A 112 -18.97 13.86 -5.06
N ALA A 113 -19.60 14.16 -3.92
CA ALA A 113 -20.88 14.86 -3.87
C ALA A 113 -20.74 16.37 -4.14
N SER A 114 -19.67 16.99 -3.64
CA SER A 114 -19.45 18.44 -3.77
C SER A 114 -18.81 18.84 -5.10
N GLY A 115 -17.99 17.96 -5.69
CA GLY A 115 -17.15 18.29 -6.85
C GLY A 115 -16.02 19.29 -6.55
N ALA A 116 -15.79 19.60 -5.26
CA ALA A 116 -14.70 20.45 -4.81
C ALA A 116 -13.41 19.62 -4.63
N ASP A 117 -12.31 20.27 -4.25
CA ASP A 117 -11.08 19.56 -3.89
C ASP A 117 -11.28 18.76 -2.58
N PRO A 118 -10.62 17.59 -2.46
CA PRO A 118 -10.69 16.80 -1.24
C PRO A 118 -9.90 17.42 -0.10
N ASN A 119 -10.25 17.07 1.14
CA ASN A 119 -9.54 17.53 2.32
C ASN A 119 -8.07 17.06 2.30
N VAL A 120 -7.16 17.97 2.62
CA VAL A 120 -5.75 17.65 2.86
C VAL A 120 -5.60 16.73 4.08
N SER A 121 -4.54 15.94 4.10
CA SER A 121 -4.21 15.06 5.22
C SER A 121 -3.89 15.82 6.50
N ASP A 122 -4.25 15.22 7.63
CA ASP A 122 -3.92 15.71 8.98
C ASP A 122 -2.45 15.47 9.34
N ALA A 123 -1.82 14.45 8.77
CA ALA A 123 -0.40 14.16 8.98
C ALA A 123 0.25 13.43 7.81
N TYR A 124 1.55 13.61 7.66
CA TYR A 124 2.41 12.67 6.92
C TYR A 124 2.95 11.62 7.88
N THR A 125 3.15 10.40 7.38
CA THR A 125 3.60 9.26 8.15
C THR A 125 4.83 8.59 7.55
N ILE A 126 5.65 7.98 8.41
CA ILE A 126 6.72 7.06 8.05
C ILE A 126 6.39 5.74 8.73
N ASN A 127 6.25 4.67 7.96
CA ASN A 127 5.83 3.35 8.41
C ASN A 127 4.54 3.41 9.26
N GLY A 128 3.59 4.27 8.84
CA GLY A 128 2.31 4.47 9.52
C GLY A 128 2.38 5.31 10.80
N GLN A 129 3.53 5.90 11.12
CA GLN A 129 3.69 6.77 12.29
C GLN A 129 3.85 8.23 11.87
N PRO A 130 3.04 9.17 12.41
CA PRO A 130 3.20 10.59 12.15
C PRO A 130 4.56 11.17 12.60
N GLY A 131 5.15 10.59 13.64
CA GLY A 131 6.42 11.06 14.23
C GLY A 131 6.24 12.23 15.19
N ASP A 132 7.35 12.68 15.80
CA ASP A 132 7.34 13.50 17.02
C ASP A 132 6.77 14.92 16.91
N LEU A 133 6.58 15.43 15.68
CA LEU A 133 6.09 16.78 15.42
C LEU A 133 4.56 16.89 15.45
N TYR A 134 3.86 15.76 15.45
CA TYR A 134 2.41 15.74 15.58
C TYR A 134 1.99 15.55 17.05
N ASN A 135 0.78 15.98 17.38
CA ASN A 135 0.22 15.74 18.70
C ASN A 135 -0.05 14.23 18.88
N CYS A 136 0.21 13.72 20.08
CA CYS A 136 -0.06 12.33 20.47
C CYS A 136 0.73 11.24 19.75
N SER A 137 1.85 11.57 19.10
CA SER A 137 2.67 10.63 18.31
C SER A 137 4.10 10.45 18.82
N LYS A 138 4.47 11.08 19.96
CA LYS A 138 5.78 10.91 20.60
C LYS A 138 5.92 9.53 21.23
N SER A 139 7.15 9.01 21.25
CA SER A 139 7.51 7.79 22.00
C SER A 139 7.05 7.88 23.46
N GLY A 140 6.22 6.92 23.89
CA GLY A 140 5.66 6.84 25.25
C GLY A 140 4.23 7.36 25.42
N THR A 141 3.64 7.97 24.38
CA THR A 141 2.19 8.23 24.36
C THR A 141 1.50 6.92 23.99
N MET A 142 0.74 6.31 24.91
CA MET A 142 0.03 5.07 24.61
C MET A 142 -0.91 5.28 23.40
N PRO A 143 -0.95 4.35 22.42
CA PRO A 143 -1.87 4.46 21.32
C PRO A 143 -3.27 4.18 21.85
N LEU A 144 -4.00 5.24 22.23
CA LEU A 144 -5.44 5.15 22.32
C LEU A 144 -5.94 4.85 20.91
N TYR A 145 -6.35 3.61 20.71
CA TYR A 145 -7.18 3.09 19.63
C TYR A 145 -7.89 4.24 18.87
N ASN A 146 -7.36 4.66 17.70
CA ASN A 146 -8.09 5.37 16.62
C ASN A 146 -7.25 5.95 15.47
N CYS A 147 -5.90 5.85 15.46
CA CYS A 147 -5.12 6.31 14.31
C CYS A 147 -4.90 5.19 13.29
N LEU A 148 -5.75 5.05 12.27
CA LEU A 148 -5.60 3.97 11.29
C LEU A 148 -6.11 4.28 9.87
N TYR A 149 -5.76 5.40 9.24
CA TYR A 149 -6.00 5.56 7.79
C TYR A 149 -4.95 6.42 7.05
N PHE A 150 -4.28 5.93 5.99
CA PHE A 150 -3.11 6.60 5.35
C PHE A 150 -3.34 7.05 3.87
N LEU A 151 -2.35 7.44 3.05
CA LEU A 151 -2.37 7.59 1.54
C LEU A 151 -0.94 7.92 1.04
N PHE A 152 -0.57 7.81 -0.25
CA PHE A 152 0.85 7.93 -0.70
C PHE A 152 1.09 8.86 -1.91
N TYR A 153 2.25 9.55 -1.87
CA TYR A 153 3.05 10.06 -3.00
C TYR A 153 4.56 9.73 -2.79
N PHE A 154 5.19 9.14 -3.83
CA PHE A 154 6.62 8.87 -4.05
C PHE A 154 7.47 8.11 -3.00
N CYS A 155 8.06 6.98 -3.42
CA CYS A 155 9.13 6.28 -2.70
C CYS A 155 10.49 6.69 -3.28
N LEU A 156 11.30 7.41 -2.51
CA LEU A 156 12.73 7.60 -2.76
C LEU A 156 13.50 6.67 -1.81
N ILE A 157 14.22 5.71 -2.37
CA ILE A 157 15.26 4.98 -1.65
C ILE A 157 16.52 5.85 -1.69
N PHE A 158 17.01 6.26 -0.52
CA PHE A 158 18.41 6.66 -0.39
C PHE A 158 19.24 5.37 -0.45
N LEU A 159 19.97 5.20 -1.56
CA LEU A 159 21.10 4.28 -1.71
C LEU A 159 22.31 4.79 -0.92
#